data_AF-A0A954WFM3-F1
#
_entry.id   AF-A0A954WFM3-F1
#
_cell.length_a   1.000
_cell.length_b   1.000
_cell.length_c   1.000
_cell.angle_alpha   90.00
_cell.angle_beta   90.00
_cell.angle_gamma   90.00
#
_symmetry.space_group_name_H-M   'P 1'
#
loop_
_entity.id
_entity.type
_entity.pdbx_description
1 polymer ?
#
loop_
_entity_poly.entity_id
_entity_poly.type
_entity_poly.pdbx_seq_one_letter_code
_entity_poly.pdbx_strand_id
1 'polypeptide(L)'
;MPALALPPDTVRFYNDGPDWPTTPGLQAAERAYRHTFVAGARDVAQWDMPDPDMIDEAWRDRRRVRDEAQVIVPSAVLFGDGPWIGEQIIYRAGHEVAASRTRGRCQALELAKQLWWELEDAGVSDEQVIESIIKPWVAKVEAWAASEIDPTHISPPPRPEEFISEAQRRMLESPPKPKPQAAMPMLAKSLAVTRRLTDVERELLDWLWPGRIPLGKLTLLAGDPGLGKSFVTLDIAARVSRGLPWPDLPLLKQPPAGVLLFNAEDDLGDTIAPRLDKMNADDRNIVAVEGVSVMGQRRHFSLESDLPRLAE
;
A
#
# COMPACT_ATOMS: atom_id res chain seq x y z
N MET A 1 3.22 -31.36 11.96
CA MET A 1 4.20 -30.45 11.34
C MET A 1 5.47 -30.54 12.18
N PRO A 2 6.65 -30.86 11.61
CA PRO A 2 7.90 -30.75 12.37
C PRO A 2 8.09 -29.31 12.87
N ALA A 3 8.70 -29.15 14.04
CA ALA A 3 8.99 -27.83 14.61
C ALA A 3 10.00 -27.10 13.71
N LEU A 4 9.72 -25.82 13.42
CA LEU A 4 10.61 -24.97 12.62
C LEU A 4 11.93 -24.79 13.38
N ALA A 5 13.03 -25.31 12.84
CA ALA A 5 14.37 -25.12 13.40
C ALA A 5 15.02 -23.89 12.75
N LEU A 6 14.99 -22.76 13.45
CA LEU A 6 15.68 -21.56 12.98
C LEU A 6 17.20 -21.72 13.21
N PRO A 7 18.05 -21.28 12.27
CA PRO A 7 19.47 -21.12 12.52
C PRO A 7 19.76 -20.28 13.77
N PRO A 8 20.89 -20.50 14.45
CA PRO A 8 21.30 -19.66 15.58
C PRO A 8 21.29 -18.17 15.24
N ASP A 9 20.92 -17.34 16.21
CA ASP A 9 20.88 -15.87 16.08
C ASP A 9 20.00 -15.36 14.92
N THR A 10 18.95 -16.10 14.57
CA THR A 10 17.96 -15.68 13.57
C THR A 10 16.53 -15.71 14.10
N VAL A 11 15.70 -14.87 13.50
CA VAL A 11 14.26 -14.78 13.72
C VAL A 11 13.54 -14.91 12.39
N ARG A 12 12.32 -15.45 12.43
CA ARG A 12 11.55 -15.73 11.22
C ARG A 12 11.07 -14.45 10.52
N PHE A 13 10.70 -13.44 11.28
CA PHE A 13 10.02 -12.25 10.76
C PHE A 13 10.89 -11.02 10.95
N TYR A 14 10.83 -10.12 9.96
CA TYR A 14 11.37 -8.78 10.11
C TYR A 14 10.48 -8.03 11.08
N ASN A 15 11.12 -7.37 12.04
CA ASN A 15 10.46 -6.64 13.08
C ASN A 15 10.85 -5.17 13.01
N ASP A 16 10.04 -4.44 12.26
CA ASP A 16 9.95 -2.99 12.27
C ASP A 16 8.59 -2.54 12.81
N GLY A 17 7.89 -3.40 13.57
CA GLY A 17 6.52 -3.20 14.06
C GLY A 17 6.46 -2.46 15.40
N PRO A 18 5.34 -1.80 15.74
CA PRO A 18 5.17 -1.22 17.06
C PRO A 18 4.90 -2.37 18.04
N ASP A 19 5.94 -2.81 18.73
CA ASP A 19 5.84 -3.87 19.72
C ASP A 19 5.59 -3.33 21.12
N TRP A 20 4.99 -4.17 21.96
CA TRP A 20 4.91 -3.92 23.39
C TRP A 20 6.33 -3.90 23.98
N PRO A 21 6.78 -2.79 24.58
CA PRO A 21 8.17 -2.63 25.07
C PRO A 21 8.38 -3.37 26.40
N THR A 22 8.08 -4.67 26.41
CA THR A 22 8.07 -5.58 27.56
C THR A 22 9.46 -6.12 27.90
N THR A 23 10.41 -6.03 26.97
CA THR A 23 11.79 -6.47 27.17
C THR A 23 12.77 -5.29 27.01
N PRO A 24 13.99 -5.37 27.58
CA PRO A 24 15.00 -4.33 27.38
C PRO A 24 15.33 -4.04 25.90
N GLY A 25 15.31 -5.07 25.05
CA GLY A 25 15.53 -4.93 23.60
C GLY A 25 14.41 -4.17 22.92
N LEU A 26 13.15 -4.51 23.22
CA LEU A 26 11.98 -3.82 22.68
C LEU A 26 11.88 -2.38 23.20
N GLN A 27 12.27 -2.11 24.45
CA GLN A 27 12.40 -0.74 24.96
C GLN A 27 13.51 0.04 24.27
N ALA A 28 14.63 -0.60 23.91
CA ALA A 28 15.69 0.05 23.14
C ALA A 28 15.23 0.36 21.70
N ALA A 29 14.46 -0.54 21.09
CA ALA A 29 13.84 -0.34 19.79
C ALA A 29 12.84 0.84 19.81
N GLU A 30 11.99 0.91 20.84
CA GLU A 30 11.05 2.03 21.03
C GLU A 30 11.78 3.37 21.24
N ARG A 31 12.85 3.41 22.06
CA ARG A 31 13.68 4.63 22.21
C ARG A 31 14.30 5.06 20.88
N ALA A 32 14.83 4.11 20.12
CA ALA A 32 15.42 4.37 18.82
C ALA A 32 14.42 4.90 17.80
N TYR A 33 13.20 4.35 17.79
CA TYR A 33 12.08 4.83 17.00
C TYR A 33 11.71 6.27 17.37
N ARG A 34 11.45 6.56 18.65
CA ARG A 34 11.12 7.91 19.13
C ARG A 34 12.18 8.94 18.77
N HIS A 35 13.45 8.60 18.99
CA HIS A 35 14.58 9.50 18.70
C HIS A 35 14.65 9.89 17.21
N THR A 36 14.50 8.92 16.32
CA THR A 36 14.57 9.15 14.87
C THR A 36 13.29 9.74 14.30
N PHE A 37 12.15 9.50 14.93
CA PHE A 37 10.91 10.21 14.62
C PHE A 37 11.04 11.71 14.93
N VAL A 38 11.63 12.08 16.07
CA VAL A 38 11.98 13.49 16.38
C VAL A 38 12.91 14.07 15.32
N ALA A 39 13.95 13.32 14.90
CA ALA A 39 14.84 13.78 13.85
C ALA A 39 14.09 14.05 12.53
N GLY A 40 13.24 13.13 12.09
CA GLY A 40 12.40 13.33 10.90
C GLY A 40 11.43 14.51 11.06
N ALA A 41 10.80 14.69 12.22
CA ALA A 41 9.92 15.83 12.46
C ALA A 41 10.69 17.17 12.43
N ARG A 42 11.93 17.19 12.94
CA ARG A 42 12.82 18.37 12.84
C ARG A 42 13.26 18.64 11.42
N ASP A 43 13.51 17.60 10.62
CA ASP A 43 13.81 17.75 9.19
C ASP A 43 12.62 18.40 8.46
N VAL A 44 11.39 17.93 8.74
CA VAL A 44 10.15 18.53 8.20
C VAL A 44 10.03 20.02 8.55
N ALA A 45 10.44 20.43 9.75
CA ALA A 45 10.41 21.84 10.13
C ALA A 45 11.40 22.73 9.38
N GLN A 46 12.33 22.14 8.61
CA GLN A 46 13.23 22.86 7.70
C GLN A 46 12.72 22.86 6.25
N TRP A 47 11.59 22.21 5.96
CA TRP A 47 11.03 22.19 4.63
C TRP A 47 10.36 23.52 4.29
N ASP A 48 10.66 24.04 3.09
CA ASP A 48 9.85 25.09 2.46
C ASP A 48 8.61 24.49 1.78
N MET A 49 8.73 23.23 1.32
CA MET A 49 7.68 22.36 0.78
C MET A 49 8.11 20.89 0.98
N PRO A 50 7.23 19.88 0.87
CA PRO A 50 7.62 18.49 1.05
C PRO A 50 8.81 18.09 0.17
N ASP A 51 9.85 17.52 0.77
CA ASP A 51 11.11 17.16 0.12
C ASP A 51 11.12 15.67 -0.32
N PRO A 52 10.77 15.37 -1.59
CA PRO A 52 10.69 14.00 -2.07
C PRO A 52 12.04 13.27 -2.05
N ASP A 53 13.15 13.98 -2.24
CA ASP A 53 14.49 13.37 -2.27
C ASP A 53 14.88 12.87 -0.87
N MET A 54 14.58 13.66 0.16
CA MET A 54 14.80 13.26 1.56
C MET A 54 13.89 12.10 1.98
N ILE A 55 12.63 12.10 1.54
CA ILE A 55 11.71 10.99 1.77
C ILE A 55 12.22 9.71 1.10
N ASP A 56 12.64 9.80 -0.15
CA ASP A 56 13.20 8.68 -0.90
C ASP A 56 14.51 8.17 -0.30
N GLU A 57 15.34 9.06 0.26
CA GLU A 57 16.52 8.69 1.04
C GLU A 57 16.15 7.89 2.29
N ALA A 58 15.17 8.35 3.08
CA ALA A 58 14.71 7.64 4.27
C ALA A 58 14.15 6.24 3.93
N TRP A 59 13.43 6.11 2.80
CA TRP A 59 12.96 4.83 2.30
C TRP A 59 14.09 3.92 1.79
N ARG A 60 15.11 4.48 1.12
CA ARG A 60 16.31 3.73 0.71
C ARG A 60 17.06 3.19 1.93
N ASP A 61 17.23 4.01 2.97
CA ASP A 61 17.86 3.58 4.22
C ASP A 61 17.09 2.45 4.90
N ARG A 62 15.75 2.54 4.93
CA ARG A 62 14.91 1.45 5.46
C ARG A 62 15.08 0.15 4.69
N ARG A 63 15.09 0.20 3.35
CA ARG A 63 15.33 -0.99 2.50
C ARG A 63 16.71 -1.58 2.76
N ARG A 64 17.74 -0.73 2.79
CA ARG A 64 19.12 -1.14 3.07
C ARG A 64 19.24 -1.86 4.42
N VAL A 65 18.68 -1.30 5.50
CA VAL A 65 18.71 -1.94 6.83
C VAL A 65 17.96 -3.26 6.86
N ARG A 66 16.84 -3.37 6.13
CA ARG A 66 16.14 -4.64 5.98
C ARG A 66 17.01 -5.66 5.26
N ASP A 67 17.65 -5.29 4.15
CA ASP A 67 18.52 -6.17 3.37
C ASP A 67 19.74 -6.61 4.19
N GLU A 68 20.34 -5.71 4.97
CA GLU A 68 21.40 -6.00 5.93
C GLU A 68 20.95 -6.95 7.06
N ALA A 69 19.66 -7.03 7.37
CA ALA A 69 19.11 -7.97 8.34
C ALA A 69 18.79 -9.33 7.72
N GLN A 70 18.59 -9.43 6.40
CA GLN A 70 18.20 -10.66 5.72
C GLN A 70 19.29 -11.73 5.78
N VAL A 71 18.85 -12.97 5.98
CA VAL A 71 19.63 -14.19 5.86
C VAL A 71 18.85 -15.13 4.95
N ILE A 72 19.46 -15.49 3.82
CA ILE A 72 18.89 -16.44 2.87
C ILE A 72 19.31 -17.85 3.30
N VAL A 73 18.33 -18.72 3.51
CA VAL A 73 18.57 -20.10 3.93
C VAL A 73 17.83 -21.08 3.02
N PRO A 74 18.39 -22.24 2.69
CA PRO A 74 17.66 -23.27 1.97
C PRO A 74 16.39 -23.69 2.74
N SER A 75 15.28 -23.95 2.04
CA SER A 75 14.03 -24.42 2.65
C SER A 75 14.21 -25.68 3.50
N ALA A 76 15.14 -26.56 3.11
CA ALA A 76 15.50 -27.76 3.87
C ALA A 76 16.01 -27.45 5.30
N VAL A 77 16.68 -26.30 5.51
CA VAL A 77 17.17 -25.89 6.83
C VAL A 77 16.01 -25.60 7.79
N LEU A 78 14.92 -25.01 7.30
CA LEU A 78 13.77 -24.63 8.14
C LEU A 78 12.74 -25.75 8.30
N PHE A 79 12.57 -26.58 7.27
CA PHE A 79 11.48 -27.55 7.17
C PHE A 79 11.94 -29.02 7.18
N GLY A 80 13.25 -29.27 7.25
CA GLY A 80 13.87 -30.59 7.23
C GLY A 80 14.07 -31.15 5.81
N ASP A 81 14.74 -32.31 5.72
CA ASP A 81 14.98 -33.02 4.46
C ASP A 81 13.64 -33.53 3.87
N GLY A 82 13.13 -32.80 2.89
CA GLY A 82 11.90 -33.09 2.16
C GLY A 82 11.99 -32.59 0.71
N PRO A 83 10.92 -32.68 -0.10
CA PRO A 83 10.95 -32.26 -1.51
C PRO A 83 11.02 -30.73 -1.70
N TRP A 84 11.35 -29.97 -0.66
CA TRP A 84 11.36 -28.51 -0.64
C TRP A 84 12.59 -27.98 -1.39
N ILE A 85 12.41 -27.68 -2.67
CA ILE A 85 13.43 -27.03 -3.50
C ILE A 85 13.13 -25.53 -3.47
N GLY A 86 13.91 -24.76 -2.70
CA GLY A 86 13.75 -23.32 -2.59
C GLY A 86 14.63 -22.68 -1.52
N GLU A 87 14.65 -21.35 -1.50
CA GLU A 87 15.28 -20.53 -0.46
C GLU A 87 14.20 -19.83 0.37
N GLN A 88 14.53 -19.48 1.60
CA GLN A 88 13.68 -18.76 2.54
C GLN A 88 14.46 -17.57 3.07
N ILE A 89 13.77 -16.45 3.25
CA ILE A 89 14.32 -15.27 3.90
C ILE A 89 13.93 -15.31 5.37
N ILE A 90 14.93 -15.32 6.23
CA ILE A 90 14.82 -15.06 7.66
C ILE A 90 15.69 -13.84 8.01
N TYR A 91 15.74 -13.44 9.28
CA TYR A 91 16.41 -12.20 9.69
C TYR A 91 17.35 -12.44 10.86
N ARG A 92 18.46 -11.70 10.94
CA ARG A 92 19.36 -11.71 12.11
C ARG A 92 18.61 -11.24 13.35
N ALA A 93 18.71 -11.94 14.47
CA ALA A 93 18.18 -11.48 15.75
C ALA A 93 18.87 -10.17 16.18
N GLY A 94 18.15 -9.26 16.86
CA GLY A 94 18.71 -7.98 17.28
C GLY A 94 18.56 -6.83 16.27
N HIS A 95 17.98 -7.09 15.10
CA HIS A 95 17.79 -6.07 14.06
C HIS A 95 16.75 -5.01 14.41
N GLU A 96 15.86 -5.28 15.38
CA GLU A 96 14.70 -4.45 15.74
C GLU A 96 15.07 -3.00 16.08
N VAL A 97 16.25 -2.76 16.68
CA VAL A 97 16.71 -1.41 17.00
C VAL A 97 17.06 -0.63 15.72
N ALA A 98 17.81 -1.25 14.80
CA ALA A 98 18.18 -0.62 13.52
C ALA A 98 16.95 -0.41 12.62
N ALA A 99 16.05 -1.39 12.58
CA ALA A 99 14.78 -1.31 11.89
C ALA A 99 13.89 -0.18 12.44
N SER A 100 13.83 -0.04 13.77
CA SER A 100 13.07 1.02 14.44
C SER A 100 13.60 2.42 14.15
N ARG A 101 14.93 2.59 14.03
CA ARG A 101 15.55 3.88 13.65
C ARG A 101 15.11 4.35 12.27
N THR A 102 15.20 3.46 11.28
CA THR A 102 14.84 3.84 9.90
C THR A 102 13.34 4.08 9.76
N ARG A 103 12.52 3.30 10.47
CA ARG A 103 11.07 3.54 10.55
C ARG A 103 10.73 4.89 11.14
N GLY A 104 11.32 5.27 12.28
CA GLY A 104 10.96 6.48 13.00
C GLY A 104 11.08 7.72 12.11
N ARG A 105 12.23 7.88 11.46
CA ARG A 105 12.46 8.97 10.51
C ARG A 105 11.48 8.91 9.33
N CYS A 106 11.39 7.78 8.64
CA CYS A 106 10.52 7.59 7.48
C CYS A 106 9.06 7.91 7.78
N GLN A 107 8.54 7.44 8.91
CA GLN A 107 7.15 7.68 9.30
C GLN A 107 6.87 9.15 9.60
N ALA A 108 7.79 9.87 10.23
CA ALA A 108 7.63 11.30 10.49
C ALA A 108 7.54 12.10 9.19
N LEU A 109 8.42 11.83 8.21
CA LEU A 109 8.41 12.49 6.91
C LEU A 109 7.11 12.20 6.14
N GLU A 110 6.68 10.93 6.10
CA GLU A 110 5.47 10.51 5.38
C GLU A 110 4.18 11.08 5.97
N LEU A 111 4.04 11.10 7.30
CA LEU A 111 2.88 11.69 7.97
C LEU A 111 2.77 13.19 7.67
N ALA A 112 3.89 13.91 7.71
CA ALA A 112 3.90 15.33 7.37
C ALA A 112 3.56 15.56 5.90
N LYS A 113 4.22 14.84 4.98
CA LYS A 113 3.99 14.92 3.53
C LYS A 113 2.53 14.73 3.15
N GLN A 114 1.90 13.67 3.68
CA GLN A 114 0.52 13.33 3.34
C GLN A 114 -0.43 14.47 3.71
N LEU A 115 -0.37 14.95 4.95
CA LEU A 115 -1.22 16.05 5.39
C LEU A 115 -0.90 17.35 4.64
N TRP A 116 0.38 17.61 4.36
CA TRP A 116 0.81 18.81 3.65
C TRP A 116 0.19 18.89 2.26
N TRP A 117 0.27 17.83 1.46
CA TRP A 117 -0.33 17.80 0.12
C TRP A 117 -1.86 17.92 0.16
N GLU A 118 -2.51 17.29 1.15
CA GLU A 118 -3.95 17.43 1.33
C GLU A 118 -4.36 18.88 1.65
N LEU A 119 -3.59 19.58 2.47
CA LEU A 119 -3.82 20.98 2.82
C LEU A 119 -3.49 21.95 1.67
N GLU A 120 -2.43 21.67 0.93
CA GLU A 120 -2.03 22.42 -0.27
C GLU A 120 -3.13 22.34 -1.35
N ASP A 121 -3.65 21.14 -1.65
CA ASP A 121 -4.75 20.94 -2.60
C ASP A 121 -6.04 21.65 -2.13
N ALA A 122 -6.25 21.72 -0.81
CA ALA A 122 -7.33 22.48 -0.21
C ALA A 122 -7.11 24.01 -0.25
N GLY A 123 -5.93 24.48 -0.65
CA GLY A 123 -5.57 25.89 -0.81
C GLY A 123 -4.98 26.56 0.44
N VAL A 124 -4.43 25.78 1.36
CA VAL A 124 -3.65 26.28 2.50
C VAL A 124 -2.22 26.53 2.04
N SER A 125 -1.63 27.68 2.38
CA SER A 125 -0.25 27.98 1.98
C SER A 125 0.79 27.21 2.80
N ASP A 126 1.96 26.96 2.22
CA ASP A 126 3.09 26.31 2.89
C ASP A 126 3.47 27.01 4.20
N GLU A 127 3.50 28.35 4.20
CA GLU A 127 3.76 29.16 5.40
C GLU A 127 2.73 28.88 6.52
N GLN A 128 1.45 28.73 6.17
CA GLN A 128 0.42 28.37 7.14
C GLN A 128 0.61 26.95 7.66
N VAL A 129 0.97 25.99 6.81
CA VAL A 129 1.26 24.60 7.22
C VAL A 129 2.44 24.58 8.20
N ILE A 130 3.52 25.29 7.89
CA ILE A 130 4.72 25.35 8.72
C ILE A 130 4.42 25.98 10.10
N GLU A 131 3.84 27.18 10.12
CA GLU A 131 3.66 27.95 11.35
C GLU A 131 2.56 27.38 12.25
N SER A 132 1.42 26.98 11.66
CA SER A 132 0.24 26.58 12.44
C SER A 132 0.18 25.09 12.77
N ILE A 133 0.88 24.24 12.02
CA ILE A 133 0.77 22.77 12.15
C ILE A 133 2.14 22.18 12.49
N ILE A 134 3.14 22.35 11.62
CA ILE A 134 4.43 21.65 11.76
C ILE A 134 5.17 22.07 13.03
N LYS A 135 5.32 23.38 13.31
CA LYS A 135 6.03 23.83 14.52
C LYS A 135 5.37 23.34 15.83
N PRO A 136 4.05 23.48 16.04
CA PRO A 136 3.37 22.89 17.20
C PRO A 136 3.49 21.36 17.26
N TRP A 137 3.38 20.68 16.12
CA TRP A 137 3.52 19.23 16.02
C TRP A 137 4.91 18.76 16.45
N VAL A 138 5.98 19.41 15.98
CA VAL A 138 7.37 19.09 16.38
C VAL A 138 7.55 19.23 17.88
N ALA A 139 7.07 20.32 18.49
CA ALA A 139 7.15 20.50 19.94
C ALA A 139 6.44 19.38 20.71
N LYS A 140 5.28 18.93 20.21
CA LYS A 140 4.53 17.81 20.80
C LYS A 140 5.25 16.47 20.61
N VAL A 141 5.85 16.24 19.45
CA VAL A 141 6.66 15.05 19.14
C VAL A 141 7.88 14.98 20.04
N GLU A 142 8.58 16.09 20.29
CA GLU A 142 9.71 16.16 21.22
C GLU A 142 9.28 15.83 22.66
N ALA A 143 8.16 16.37 23.12
CA ALA A 143 7.62 16.08 24.44
C ALA A 143 7.20 14.60 24.58
N TRP A 144 6.55 14.05 23.55
CA TRP A 144 6.19 12.62 23.50
C TRP A 144 7.42 11.72 23.52
N ALA A 145 8.44 12.05 22.73
CA ALA A 145 9.66 11.26 22.67
C ALA A 145 10.44 11.27 23.99
N ALA A 146 10.40 12.37 24.74
CA ALA A 146 11.00 12.51 26.06
C ALA A 146 10.19 11.86 27.19
N SER A 147 8.92 11.50 26.94
CA SER A 147 8.07 10.85 27.94
C SER A 147 8.55 9.44 28.29
N GLU A 148 8.22 8.99 29.50
CA GLU A 148 8.55 7.64 29.95
C GLU A 148 7.88 6.58 29.05
N ILE A 149 8.63 5.52 28.74
CA ILE A 149 8.10 4.38 27.98
C ILE A 149 7.43 3.45 28.96
N ASP A 150 6.10 3.41 28.92
CA ASP A 150 5.29 2.45 29.67
C ASP A 150 5.36 1.06 29.01
N PRO A 151 5.88 0.02 29.71
CA PRO A 151 5.92 -1.35 29.18
C PRO A 151 4.54 -1.97 28.94
N THR A 152 3.49 -1.38 29.49
CA THR A 152 2.11 -1.90 29.51
C THR A 152 1.16 -1.20 28.55
N HIS A 153 1.64 -0.20 27.78
CA HIS A 153 0.83 0.50 26.80
C HIS A 153 1.68 1.07 25.65
N ILE A 154 1.20 0.96 24.40
CA ILE A 154 1.84 1.60 23.25
C ILE A 154 1.39 3.05 23.17
N SER A 155 2.32 4.00 23.28
CA SER A 155 2.04 5.42 23.07
C SER A 155 2.37 5.79 21.62
N PRO A 156 1.38 5.93 20.73
CA PRO A 156 1.65 6.27 19.34
C PRO A 156 2.23 7.69 19.23
N PRO A 157 3.00 8.00 18.16
CA PRO A 157 3.48 9.35 17.93
C PRO A 157 2.31 10.33 17.74
N PRO A 158 2.44 11.58 18.20
CA PRO A 158 1.51 12.65 17.88
C PRO A 158 1.40 12.83 16.36
N ARG A 159 0.20 13.09 15.87
CA ARG A 159 -0.04 13.29 14.45
C ARG A 159 -0.13 14.78 14.09
N PRO A 160 0.33 15.19 12.90
CA PRO A 160 0.23 16.59 12.49
C PRO A 160 -1.23 17.02 12.31
N GLU A 161 -2.15 16.09 11.98
CA GLU A 161 -3.59 16.36 11.86
C GLU A 161 -4.26 16.80 13.17
N GLU A 162 -3.63 16.58 14.33
CA GLU A 162 -4.12 17.06 15.63
C GLU A 162 -4.06 18.59 15.75
N PHE A 163 -3.27 19.25 14.89
CA PHE A 163 -3.00 20.69 14.94
C PHE A 163 -3.73 21.49 13.85
N ILE A 164 -4.48 20.84 12.97
CA ILE A 164 -5.28 21.57 11.99
C ILE A 164 -6.39 22.34 12.69
N SER A 165 -6.62 23.57 12.25
CA SER A 165 -7.77 24.37 12.69
C SER A 165 -9.09 23.78 12.21
N GLU A 166 -10.19 24.13 12.88
CA GLU A 166 -11.54 23.76 12.45
C GLU A 166 -11.87 24.25 11.03
N ALA A 167 -11.29 25.39 10.62
CA ALA A 167 -11.41 25.88 9.25
C ALA A 167 -10.70 24.97 8.24
N GLN A 168 -9.46 24.57 8.52
CA GLN A 168 -8.70 23.64 7.67
C GLN A 168 -9.36 22.27 7.61
N ARG A 169 -9.86 21.75 8.74
CA ARG A 169 -10.62 20.49 8.77
C ARG A 169 -11.83 20.54 7.83
N ARG A 170 -12.62 21.62 7.88
CA ARG A 170 -13.75 21.81 6.97
C ARG A 170 -13.32 21.92 5.51
N MET A 171 -12.14 22.48 5.23
CA MET A 171 -11.58 22.55 3.87
C MET A 171 -11.25 21.14 3.36
N LEU A 172 -10.63 20.28 4.18
CA LEU A 172 -10.31 18.89 3.84
C LEU A 172 -11.55 17.99 3.69
N GLU A 173 -12.57 18.21 4.52
CA GLU A 173 -13.83 17.46 4.47
C GLU A 173 -14.77 17.93 3.34
N SER A 174 -14.50 19.11 2.77
CA SER A 174 -15.29 19.63 1.66
C SER A 174 -14.94 18.86 0.38
N PRO A 175 -15.93 18.52 -0.48
CA PRO A 175 -15.66 17.89 -1.76
C PRO A 175 -14.67 18.76 -2.57
N PRO A 176 -13.67 18.15 -3.24
CA PRO A 176 -12.63 18.90 -3.93
C PRO A 176 -13.25 19.91 -4.89
N LYS A 177 -12.72 21.14 -4.90
CA LYS A 177 -13.16 22.15 -5.87
C LYS A 177 -12.98 21.54 -7.26
N PRO A 178 -14.02 21.53 -8.11
CA PRO A 178 -13.87 21.00 -9.46
C PRO A 178 -12.72 21.74 -10.14
N LYS A 179 -11.69 21.01 -10.57
CA LYS A 179 -10.63 21.54 -11.42
C LYS A 179 -11.29 22.32 -12.55
N PRO A 180 -10.75 23.49 -12.98
CA PRO A 180 -11.35 24.26 -14.06
C PRO A 180 -11.36 23.42 -15.34
N GLN A 181 -12.44 22.68 -15.56
CA GLN A 181 -12.77 22.10 -16.84
C GLN A 181 -13.04 23.27 -17.77
N ALA A 182 -12.35 23.28 -18.92
CA ALA A 182 -12.60 24.22 -19.98
C ALA A 182 -14.12 24.37 -20.17
N ALA A 183 -14.61 25.60 -20.07
CA ALA A 183 -16.02 25.91 -19.96
C ALA A 183 -16.83 25.25 -21.10
N MET A 184 -17.54 24.18 -20.77
CA MET A 184 -18.68 23.76 -21.57
C MET A 184 -19.82 24.75 -21.33
N PRO A 185 -20.60 25.13 -22.36
CA PRO A 185 -21.66 26.11 -22.21
C PRO A 185 -22.66 25.66 -21.14
N MET A 186 -22.88 26.53 -20.14
CA MET A 186 -23.86 26.36 -19.08
C MET A 186 -25.26 26.16 -19.68
N LEU A 187 -25.79 24.94 -19.62
CA LEU A 187 -27.20 24.69 -19.81
C LEU A 187 -27.72 23.74 -18.73
N ALA A 188 -28.73 24.25 -18.02
CA ALA A 188 -29.58 23.63 -16.99
C ALA A 188 -28.98 23.48 -15.57
N LYS A 189 -29.75 23.93 -14.56
CA LYS A 189 -29.55 23.59 -13.15
C LYS A 189 -29.53 22.06 -13.03
N SER A 190 -28.47 21.49 -12.48
CA SER A 190 -28.39 20.07 -12.16
C SER A 190 -29.47 19.74 -11.12
N LEU A 191 -30.39 18.85 -11.48
CA LEU A 191 -31.43 18.35 -10.58
C LEU A 191 -30.99 17.00 -10.01
N ALA A 192 -31.30 16.74 -8.74
CA ALA A 192 -31.12 15.42 -8.16
C ALA A 192 -32.03 14.41 -8.86
N VAL A 193 -31.42 13.37 -9.45
CA VAL A 193 -32.16 12.23 -10.02
C VAL A 193 -32.48 11.28 -8.87
N THR A 194 -33.76 11.13 -8.54
CA THR A 194 -34.23 10.24 -7.47
C THR A 194 -35.05 9.10 -8.06
N ARG A 195 -34.97 7.91 -7.46
CA ARG A 195 -35.79 6.74 -7.80
C ARG A 195 -36.21 6.07 -6.50
N ARG A 196 -37.49 5.70 -6.34
CA ARG A 196 -37.92 4.92 -5.18
C ARG A 196 -37.42 3.50 -5.32
N LEU A 197 -36.99 2.88 -4.22
CA LEU A 197 -36.55 1.49 -4.24
C LEU A 197 -37.66 0.50 -4.65
N THR A 198 -38.93 0.89 -4.51
CA THR A 198 -40.08 0.12 -5.02
C THR A 198 -40.10 0.02 -6.54
N ASP A 199 -39.46 0.96 -7.22
CA ASP A 199 -39.46 1.08 -8.68
C ASP A 199 -38.17 0.47 -9.26
N VAL A 200 -37.35 -0.17 -8.43
CA VAL A 200 -36.12 -0.86 -8.83
C VAL A 200 -36.45 -2.34 -9.00
N GLU A 201 -36.24 -2.85 -10.22
CA GLU A 201 -36.29 -4.27 -10.49
C GLU A 201 -35.17 -4.99 -9.72
N ARG A 202 -35.51 -6.08 -9.05
CA ARG A 202 -34.54 -6.87 -8.28
C ARG A 202 -33.89 -7.87 -9.22
N GLU A 203 -32.59 -7.76 -9.37
CA GLU A 203 -31.81 -8.67 -10.21
C GLU A 203 -31.03 -9.67 -9.34
N LEU A 204 -30.90 -10.91 -9.82
CA LEU A 204 -29.97 -11.87 -9.24
C LEU A 204 -28.55 -11.51 -9.68
N LEU A 205 -27.58 -11.70 -8.77
CA LEU A 205 -26.18 -11.52 -9.11
C LEU A 205 -25.70 -12.68 -9.97
N ASP A 206 -25.19 -12.35 -11.15
CA ASP A 206 -24.34 -13.25 -11.92
C ASP A 206 -22.93 -13.25 -11.34
N TRP A 207 -22.25 -14.41 -11.37
CA TRP A 207 -20.96 -14.59 -10.72
C TRP A 207 -19.90 -15.05 -11.71
N LEU A 208 -18.72 -14.45 -11.60
CA LEU A 208 -17.50 -15.00 -12.20
C LEU A 208 -17.01 -16.15 -11.32
N TRP A 209 -16.80 -15.86 -10.03
CA TRP A 209 -16.50 -16.85 -9.00
C TRP A 209 -17.59 -16.79 -7.92
N PRO A 210 -18.46 -17.82 -7.83
CA PRO A 210 -19.58 -17.82 -6.90
C PRO A 210 -19.16 -17.52 -5.45
N GLY A 211 -19.86 -16.57 -4.84
CA GLY A 211 -19.63 -16.11 -3.47
C GLY A 211 -18.40 -15.23 -3.28
N ARG A 212 -17.62 -14.94 -4.33
CA ARG A 212 -16.40 -14.11 -4.25
C ARG A 212 -16.37 -12.95 -5.23
N ILE A 213 -16.63 -13.19 -6.52
CA ILE A 213 -16.50 -12.17 -7.58
C ILE A 213 -17.81 -12.12 -8.38
N PRO A 214 -18.70 -11.15 -8.10
CA PRO A 214 -19.89 -10.91 -8.90
C PRO A 214 -19.55 -10.17 -10.20
N LEU A 215 -20.23 -10.52 -11.29
CA LEU A 215 -20.08 -9.86 -12.59
C LEU A 215 -20.71 -8.46 -12.56
N GLY A 216 -20.09 -7.52 -13.29
CA GLY A 216 -20.56 -6.13 -13.38
C GLY A 216 -20.40 -5.32 -12.08
N LYS A 217 -19.66 -5.82 -11.09
CA LYS A 217 -19.38 -5.16 -9.82
C LYS A 217 -17.87 -5.07 -9.59
N LEU A 218 -17.44 -4.08 -8.80
CA LEU A 218 -16.05 -3.96 -8.36
C LEU A 218 -15.78 -4.90 -7.18
N THR A 219 -14.70 -5.68 -7.27
CA THR A 219 -14.22 -6.55 -6.18
C THR A 219 -12.80 -6.12 -5.78
N LEU A 220 -12.55 -5.97 -4.47
CA LEU A 220 -11.24 -5.61 -3.93
C LEU A 220 -10.59 -6.81 -3.25
N LEU A 221 -9.38 -7.19 -3.70
CA LEU A 221 -8.54 -8.17 -3.02
C LEU A 221 -7.47 -7.43 -2.19
N ALA A 222 -7.58 -7.48 -0.87
CA ALA A 222 -6.68 -6.80 0.05
C ALA A 222 -5.92 -7.79 0.96
N GLY A 223 -4.75 -7.38 1.44
CA GLY A 223 -3.87 -8.17 2.30
C GLY A 223 -2.47 -7.57 2.36
N ASP A 224 -1.66 -7.95 3.33
CA ASP A 224 -0.31 -7.40 3.52
C ASP A 224 0.62 -7.68 2.31
N PRO A 225 1.65 -6.85 2.10
CA PRO A 225 2.68 -7.11 1.10
C PRO A 225 3.29 -8.51 1.25
N GLY A 226 3.51 -9.22 0.13
CA GLY A 226 4.11 -10.56 0.13
C GLY A 226 3.16 -11.73 0.39
N LEU A 227 1.87 -11.51 0.70
CA LEU A 227 0.90 -12.59 0.92
C LEU A 227 0.33 -13.23 -0.36
N GLY A 228 0.90 -12.93 -1.53
CA GLY A 228 0.52 -13.57 -2.79
C GLY A 228 -0.72 -12.99 -3.48
N LYS A 229 -1.11 -11.72 -3.21
CA LYS A 229 -2.22 -11.06 -3.91
C LYS A 229 -2.07 -11.13 -5.43
N SER A 230 -0.93 -10.72 -5.96
CA SER A 230 -0.63 -10.78 -7.40
C SER A 230 -0.67 -12.22 -7.91
N PHE A 231 -0.22 -13.18 -7.12
CA PHE A 231 -0.28 -14.60 -7.47
C PHE A 231 -1.74 -15.09 -7.59
N VAL A 232 -2.61 -14.75 -6.62
CA VAL A 232 -4.04 -15.09 -6.67
C VAL A 232 -4.72 -14.42 -7.86
N THR A 233 -4.42 -13.15 -8.13
CA THR A 233 -4.97 -12.43 -9.29
C THR A 233 -4.58 -13.09 -10.61
N LEU A 234 -3.32 -13.53 -10.75
CA LEU A 234 -2.86 -14.26 -11.95
C LEU A 234 -3.47 -15.66 -12.05
N ASP A 235 -3.68 -16.38 -10.95
CA ASP A 235 -4.38 -17.67 -10.96
C ASP A 235 -5.84 -17.52 -11.40
N ILE A 236 -6.53 -16.46 -10.93
CA ILE A 236 -7.87 -16.12 -11.41
C ILE A 236 -7.83 -15.82 -12.92
N ALA A 237 -6.89 -15.01 -13.38
CA ALA A 237 -6.73 -14.71 -14.81
C ALA A 237 -6.50 -15.97 -15.65
N ALA A 238 -5.61 -16.86 -15.21
CA ALA A 238 -5.34 -18.13 -15.88
C ALA A 238 -6.60 -19.01 -15.95
N ARG A 239 -7.36 -19.11 -14.86
CA ARG A 239 -8.62 -19.88 -14.85
C ARG A 239 -9.66 -19.31 -15.78
N VAL A 240 -9.82 -17.98 -15.83
CA VAL A 240 -10.76 -17.31 -16.72
C VAL A 240 -10.34 -17.48 -18.18
N SER A 241 -9.06 -17.32 -18.49
CA SER A 241 -8.52 -17.43 -19.85
C SER A 241 -8.80 -18.79 -20.51
N ARG A 242 -8.99 -19.84 -19.70
CA ARG A 242 -9.19 -21.23 -20.16
C ARG A 242 -10.50 -21.88 -19.75
N GLY A 243 -11.30 -21.21 -18.92
CA GLY A 243 -12.49 -21.81 -18.35
C GLY A 243 -12.20 -22.95 -17.34
N LEU A 244 -11.09 -22.87 -16.59
CA LEU A 244 -10.73 -23.88 -15.59
C LEU A 244 -11.57 -23.73 -14.32
N PRO A 245 -12.02 -24.83 -13.69
CA PRO A 245 -12.88 -24.74 -12.51
C PRO A 245 -12.20 -23.99 -11.35
N TRP A 246 -13.01 -23.43 -10.46
CA TRP A 246 -12.50 -22.75 -9.25
C TRP A 246 -11.96 -23.76 -8.23
N PRO A 247 -10.97 -23.39 -7.40
CA PRO A 247 -10.34 -24.31 -6.43
C PRO A 247 -11.34 -24.99 -5.48
N ASP A 248 -12.37 -24.27 -5.07
CA ASP A 248 -13.41 -24.74 -4.16
C ASP A 248 -14.69 -25.21 -4.88
N LEU A 249 -14.74 -25.08 -6.21
CA LEU A 249 -15.87 -25.51 -7.05
C LEU A 249 -15.35 -26.34 -8.24
N PRO A 250 -14.70 -27.50 -8.00
CA PRO A 250 -13.98 -28.26 -9.03
C PRO A 250 -14.88 -28.81 -10.17
N LEU A 251 -16.20 -28.84 -9.95
CA LEU A 251 -17.19 -29.33 -10.93
C LEU A 251 -17.82 -28.19 -11.74
N LEU A 252 -17.68 -26.94 -11.31
CA LEU A 252 -18.24 -25.80 -12.01
C LEU A 252 -17.29 -25.42 -13.16
N LYS A 253 -17.72 -25.72 -14.38
CA LYS A 253 -17.03 -25.27 -15.59
C LYS A 253 -17.60 -23.92 -16.01
N GLN A 254 -16.73 -23.00 -16.41
CA GLN A 254 -17.14 -21.75 -17.05
C GLN A 254 -16.54 -21.65 -18.46
N PRO A 255 -17.17 -20.92 -19.39
CA PRO A 255 -16.57 -20.68 -20.69
C PRO A 255 -15.26 -19.89 -20.53
N PRO A 256 -14.23 -20.15 -21.37
CA PRO A 256 -13.06 -19.28 -21.47
C PRO A 256 -13.49 -17.85 -21.82
N ALA A 257 -12.80 -16.86 -21.25
CA ALA A 257 -13.06 -15.44 -21.53
C ALA A 257 -11.76 -14.62 -21.53
N GLY A 258 -11.83 -13.42 -22.11
CA GLY A 258 -10.73 -12.47 -22.14
C GLY A 258 -10.46 -11.81 -20.79
N VAL A 259 -9.19 -11.52 -20.51
CA VAL A 259 -8.72 -10.83 -19.31
C VAL A 259 -7.85 -9.65 -19.72
N LEU A 260 -8.20 -8.45 -19.25
CA LEU A 260 -7.33 -7.28 -19.31
C LEU A 260 -6.57 -7.15 -18.00
N LEU A 261 -5.25 -7.21 -18.06
CA LEU A 261 -4.38 -7.11 -16.90
C LEU A 261 -3.77 -5.71 -16.82
N PHE A 262 -4.06 -5.00 -15.73
CA PHE A 262 -3.39 -3.74 -15.38
C PHE A 262 -2.33 -4.03 -14.33
N ASN A 263 -1.10 -3.65 -14.62
CA ASN A 263 0.05 -3.89 -13.77
C ASN A 263 0.91 -2.61 -13.73
N ALA A 264 1.33 -2.21 -12.54
CA ALA A 264 2.19 -1.05 -12.31
C ALA A 264 3.44 -1.39 -11.46
N GLU A 265 3.60 -2.63 -11.02
CA GLU A 265 4.62 -3.02 -10.04
C GLU A 265 5.64 -4.03 -10.59
N ASP A 266 5.17 -5.07 -11.30
CA ASP A 266 5.98 -6.20 -11.75
C ASP A 266 6.38 -6.04 -13.23
N ASP A 267 7.48 -6.65 -13.68
CA ASP A 267 7.82 -6.69 -15.12
C ASP A 267 7.04 -7.80 -15.86
N LEU A 268 6.67 -7.53 -17.11
CA LEU A 268 5.88 -8.48 -17.90
C LEU A 268 6.67 -9.73 -18.30
N GLY A 269 7.93 -9.56 -18.68
CA GLY A 269 8.76 -10.62 -19.25
C GLY A 269 9.42 -11.52 -18.21
N ASP A 270 9.88 -10.95 -17.08
CA ASP A 270 10.58 -11.73 -16.04
C ASP A 270 9.65 -12.26 -14.94
N THR A 271 8.49 -11.64 -14.74
CA THR A 271 7.62 -11.92 -13.58
C THR A 271 6.23 -12.38 -14.00
N ILE A 272 5.49 -11.57 -14.76
CA ILE A 272 4.08 -11.88 -15.07
C ILE A 272 3.96 -13.08 -16.03
N ALA A 273 4.62 -13.03 -17.19
CA ALA A 273 4.52 -14.09 -18.19
C ALA A 273 5.02 -15.45 -17.67
N PRO A 274 6.19 -15.58 -17.03
CA PRO A 274 6.62 -16.87 -16.48
C PRO A 274 5.71 -17.44 -15.39
N ARG A 275 4.99 -16.58 -14.65
CA ARG A 275 3.98 -17.03 -13.67
C ARG A 275 2.72 -17.56 -14.36
N LEU A 276 2.23 -16.86 -15.39
CA LEU A 276 1.08 -17.30 -16.19
C LEU A 276 1.38 -18.62 -16.93
N ASP A 277 2.59 -18.78 -17.47
CA ASP A 277 3.07 -20.03 -18.07
C ASP A 277 2.98 -21.20 -17.09
N LYS A 278 3.50 -21.00 -15.86
CA LYS A 278 3.45 -22.02 -14.79
C LYS A 278 2.03 -22.33 -14.34
N MET A 279 1.12 -21.36 -14.42
CA MET A 279 -0.31 -21.51 -14.15
C MET A 279 -1.07 -22.10 -15.35
N ASN A 280 -0.38 -22.37 -16.46
CA ASN A 280 -0.92 -22.94 -17.68
C ASN A 280 -2.06 -22.07 -18.24
N ALA A 281 -1.90 -20.74 -18.21
CA ALA A 281 -2.84 -19.78 -18.79
C ALA A 281 -2.95 -19.93 -20.32
N ASP A 282 -4.02 -19.38 -20.92
CA ASP A 282 -4.09 -19.17 -22.37
C ASP A 282 -3.84 -17.70 -22.68
N ASP A 283 -2.58 -17.37 -22.95
CA ASP A 283 -2.13 -15.98 -23.13
C ASP A 283 -2.81 -15.26 -24.29
N ARG A 284 -3.40 -15.99 -25.25
CA ARG A 284 -4.19 -15.39 -26.34
C ARG A 284 -5.44 -14.68 -25.82
N ASN A 285 -5.90 -15.05 -24.63
CA ASN A 285 -7.03 -14.45 -23.93
C ASN A 285 -6.60 -13.47 -22.83
N ILE A 286 -5.30 -13.19 -22.66
CA ILE A 286 -4.80 -12.26 -21.65
C ILE A 286 -4.07 -11.12 -22.33
N VAL A 287 -4.56 -9.90 -22.12
CA VAL A 287 -3.97 -8.68 -22.70
C VAL A 287 -3.48 -7.78 -21.56
N ALA A 288 -2.18 -7.50 -21.53
CA ALA A 288 -1.60 -6.56 -20.58
C ALA A 288 -1.77 -5.12 -21.08
N VAL A 289 -2.34 -4.26 -20.24
CA VAL A 289 -2.44 -2.83 -20.54
C VAL A 289 -1.18 -2.13 -20.05
N GLU A 290 -0.38 -1.74 -21.02
CA GLU A 290 0.96 -1.21 -20.83
C GLU A 290 1.00 0.33 -20.66
N GLY A 291 -0.12 1.00 -20.92
CA GLY A 291 -0.26 2.45 -20.82
C GLY A 291 -1.07 3.02 -21.98
N VAL A 292 -0.98 4.33 -22.16
CA VAL A 292 -1.60 5.07 -23.27
C VAL A 292 -0.52 5.83 -24.02
N SER A 293 -0.52 5.73 -25.35
CA SER A 293 0.33 6.52 -26.23
C SER A 293 -0.43 7.74 -26.73
N VAL A 294 0.10 8.93 -26.48
CA VAL A 294 -0.45 10.20 -26.98
C VAL A 294 0.68 10.93 -27.70
N MET A 295 0.50 11.19 -29.00
CA MET A 295 1.50 11.89 -29.83
C MET A 295 2.90 11.26 -29.77
N GLY A 296 2.99 9.94 -29.65
CA GLY A 296 4.25 9.20 -29.56
C GLY A 296 4.88 9.14 -28.16
N GLN A 297 4.30 9.80 -27.16
CA GLN A 297 4.72 9.69 -25.77
C GLN A 297 3.83 8.69 -25.01
N ARG A 298 4.45 7.75 -24.29
CA ARG A 298 3.76 6.76 -23.47
C ARG A 298 3.61 7.29 -22.04
N ARG A 299 2.40 7.19 -21.49
CA ARG A 299 2.12 7.43 -20.07
C ARG A 299 1.34 6.25 -19.47
N HIS A 300 1.26 6.19 -18.14
CA HIS A 300 0.42 5.22 -17.45
C HIS A 300 -1.06 5.41 -17.80
N PHE A 301 -1.80 4.31 -17.77
CA PHE A 301 -3.24 4.28 -17.99
C PHE A 301 -3.97 4.86 -16.77
N SER A 302 -4.89 5.79 -16.99
CA SER A 302 -5.73 6.38 -15.94
C SER A 302 -7.14 5.82 -16.01
N LEU A 303 -7.61 5.19 -14.92
CA LEU A 303 -8.98 4.70 -14.84
C LEU A 303 -10.01 5.84 -14.95
N GLU A 304 -9.66 7.07 -14.57
CA GLU A 304 -10.58 8.22 -14.65
C GLU A 304 -10.80 8.70 -16.09
N SER A 305 -9.74 8.75 -16.89
CA SER A 305 -9.75 9.43 -18.20
C SER A 305 -9.65 8.47 -19.39
N ASP A 306 -9.13 7.26 -19.21
CA ASP A 306 -8.82 6.34 -20.31
C ASP A 306 -9.74 5.13 -20.38
N LEU A 307 -10.61 4.88 -19.38
CA LEU A 307 -11.59 3.78 -19.44
C LEU A 307 -12.40 3.74 -20.76
N PRO A 308 -12.88 4.87 -21.33
CA PRO A 308 -13.59 4.86 -22.60
C PRO A 308 -12.78 4.28 -23.76
N ARG A 309 -11.44 4.32 -23.70
CA ARG A 309 -10.54 3.81 -24.76
C ARG A 309 -10.49 2.29 -24.82
N LEU A 310 -10.93 1.58 -23.77
CA LEU A 310 -10.97 0.11 -23.78
C LEU A 310 -12.10 -0.45 -24.66
N ALA A 311 -13.04 0.39 -25.07
CA ALA A 311 -14.13 0.02 -25.97
C ALA A 311 -13.78 0.23 -27.46
N GLU A 312 -12.61 0.80 -27.76
CA GLU A 312 -12.08 1.03 -29.11
C GLU A 312 -11.26 -0.16 -29.60
#